data_AF-A0A9P6BNK2-F1
#
_entry.id   AF-A0A9P6BNK2-F1
#
_cell.length_a   1.000
_cell.length_b   1.000
_cell.length_c   1.000
_cell.angle_alpha   90.00
_cell.angle_beta   90.00
_cell.angle_gamma   90.00
#
_symmetry.space_group_name_H-M   'P 1'
#
loop_
_entity.id
_entity.type
_entity.pdbx_description
1 polymer ?
#
loop_
_entity_poly.entity_id
_entity_poly.type
_entity_poly.pdbx_seq_one_letter_code
_entity_poly.pdbx_strand_id
1 'polypeptide(L)'
;MTSTEQGQESSMTQTLDQQPKQELQENIASPKPERVFDARQQRINEIRLKFCVRDEFPITKNMIHPDGTLNQDYFRPPKGAKAEAARKWTEKERELLIKGIEKHGIGHFREISEEFLPSWSGNDLRIKAMRLMGRQNLQLYKGWKGNEQDMAREFELNKAIGLKYGTWKAGTLVADDDGLVAKAIEEQWPNAGKVIAAGSSEENSSVSTPINDEDVEME
;
A
#
# COMPACT_ATOMS: atom_id res chain seq x y z
N MET A 1 39.89 15.75 55.81
CA MET A 1 41.18 15.97 56.47
C MET A 1 42.19 15.14 55.70
N THR A 2 43.20 15.67 55.03
CA THR A 2 43.61 17.07 54.72
C THR A 2 43.63 17.24 53.19
N SER A 3 43.40 18.42 52.60
CA SER A 3 44.29 19.59 52.51
C SER A 3 45.68 19.26 51.93
N THR A 4 46.16 19.93 50.87
CA THR A 4 45.57 21.06 50.12
C THR A 4 45.50 20.76 48.60
N GLU A 5 46.09 21.40 47.58
CA GLU A 5 46.99 22.58 47.42
C GLU A 5 46.78 23.15 46.00
N GLN A 6 47.34 24.33 45.68
CA GLN A 6 47.27 24.95 44.34
C GLN A 6 48.67 25.42 43.87
N GLY A 7 48.86 25.51 42.56
CA GLY A 7 50.03 26.15 41.94
C GLY A 7 49.60 26.99 40.74
N GLN A 8 49.81 28.30 40.81
CA GLN A 8 49.65 29.25 39.70
C GLN A 8 51.02 29.81 39.28
N GLU A 9 50.98 30.74 38.31
CA GLU A 9 52.08 31.61 37.88
C GLU A 9 53.16 30.98 36.99
N SER A 10 53.77 31.71 36.04
CA SER A 10 53.34 32.91 35.28
C SER A 10 54.31 33.12 34.10
N SER A 11 54.10 34.18 33.30
CA SER A 11 55.13 34.87 32.50
C SER A 11 55.68 34.15 31.24
N MET A 12 56.11 34.83 30.15
CA MET A 12 55.73 36.11 29.52
C MET A 12 56.40 36.16 28.12
N THR A 13 55.73 36.74 27.12
CA THR A 13 56.27 37.25 25.83
C THR A 13 57.42 36.54 25.11
N GLN A 14 57.22 36.24 23.82
CA GLN A 14 57.98 36.94 22.77
C GLN A 14 57.25 36.92 21.42
N THR A 15 57.08 38.11 20.82
CA THR A 15 56.60 38.29 19.45
C THR A 15 57.80 38.41 18.53
N LEU A 16 57.80 37.73 17.39
CA LEU A 16 58.77 37.94 16.32
C LEU A 16 58.08 37.82 14.96
N ASP A 17 58.07 38.92 14.20
CA ASP A 17 57.68 38.95 12.79
C ASP A 17 58.60 38.07 11.95
N GLN A 18 58.02 37.21 11.11
CA GLN A 18 58.64 36.81 9.84
C GLN A 18 57.58 36.82 8.73
N GLN A 19 57.98 37.36 7.58
CA GLN A 19 57.11 37.69 6.46
C GLN A 19 56.64 36.43 5.68
N PRO A 20 55.46 36.47 5.03
CA PRO A 20 54.97 35.33 4.27
C PRO A 20 55.82 35.07 3.03
N LYS A 21 56.49 33.90 2.98
CA LYS A 21 57.03 33.36 1.73
C LYS A 21 55.89 32.93 0.81
N GLN A 22 55.78 33.56 -0.35
CA GLN A 22 54.94 33.09 -1.44
C GLN A 22 55.64 31.94 -2.17
N GLU A 23 55.32 30.70 -1.80
CA GLU A 23 55.57 29.54 -2.67
C GLU A 23 54.31 29.24 -3.48
N LEU A 24 54.35 29.48 -4.80
CA LEU A 24 53.31 28.98 -5.70
C LEU A 24 53.47 27.46 -5.83
N GLN A 25 52.74 26.71 -5.00
CA GLN A 25 52.43 25.32 -5.33
C GLN A 25 51.31 25.31 -6.38
N GLU A 26 51.69 25.14 -7.65
CA GLU A 26 50.77 24.76 -8.71
C GLU A 26 50.18 23.37 -8.41
N ASN A 27 49.10 23.34 -7.64
CA ASN A 27 48.40 22.11 -7.30
C ASN A 27 47.56 21.68 -8.51
N ILE A 28 48.21 21.05 -9.50
CA ILE A 28 47.61 20.55 -10.74
C ILE A 28 46.65 19.41 -10.40
N ALA A 29 45.43 19.79 -10.02
CA ALA A 29 44.33 18.89 -9.75
C ALA A 29 43.96 18.12 -11.03
N SER A 30 44.46 16.90 -11.14
CA SER A 30 44.18 16.01 -12.28
C SER A 30 42.65 15.86 -12.44
N PRO A 31 42.07 16.19 -13.60
CA PRO A 31 40.62 16.22 -13.77
C PRO A 31 40.04 14.80 -13.61
N LYS A 32 39.07 14.68 -12.70
CA LYS A 32 38.30 13.43 -12.54
C LYS A 32 37.49 13.16 -13.82
N PRO A 33 37.16 11.89 -14.13
CA PRO A 33 36.43 11.52 -15.36
C PRO A 33 34.94 11.91 -15.28
N GLU A 34 34.68 13.20 -15.41
CA GLU A 34 33.39 13.89 -15.19
C GLU A 34 32.34 13.56 -16.28
N ARG A 35 32.81 13.37 -17.52
CA ARG A 35 32.03 13.58 -18.76
C ARG A 35 30.98 12.52 -19.14
N VAL A 36 30.72 11.50 -18.32
CA VAL A 36 29.76 10.41 -18.64
C VAL A 36 28.48 10.47 -17.82
N PHE A 37 28.53 10.96 -16.58
CA PHE A 37 27.33 11.11 -15.75
C PHE A 37 26.48 12.30 -16.20
N ASP A 38 27.11 13.41 -16.58
CA ASP A 38 26.43 14.66 -16.92
C ASP A 38 25.50 14.51 -18.13
N ALA A 39 25.97 13.92 -19.23
CA ALA A 39 25.15 13.73 -20.44
C ALA A 39 23.90 12.86 -20.18
N ARG A 40 24.00 11.88 -19.26
CA ARG A 40 22.84 11.09 -18.82
C ARG A 40 21.91 11.92 -17.94
N GLN A 41 22.45 12.72 -17.01
CA GLN A 41 21.65 13.53 -16.10
C GLN A 41 20.95 14.70 -16.80
N GLN A 42 21.61 15.34 -17.77
CA GLN A 42 21.05 16.34 -18.67
C GLN A 42 19.84 15.77 -19.43
N ARG A 43 20.00 14.61 -20.08
CA ARG A 43 18.89 13.93 -20.78
C ARG A 43 17.74 13.54 -19.85
N ILE A 44 18.02 13.18 -18.58
CA ILE A 44 16.97 12.93 -17.57
C ILE A 44 16.24 14.23 -17.20
N ASN A 45 16.96 15.34 -17.07
CA ASN A 45 16.39 16.66 -16.78
C ASN A 45 15.52 17.17 -17.95
N GLU A 46 15.99 17.04 -19.20
CA GLU A 46 15.21 17.32 -20.43
C GLU A 46 13.90 16.52 -20.48
N ILE A 47 13.96 15.21 -20.19
CA ILE A 47 12.78 14.34 -20.16
C ILE A 47 11.79 14.79 -19.08
N ARG A 48 12.26 15.19 -17.89
CA ARG A 48 11.40 15.73 -16.84
C ARG A 48 10.71 17.03 -17.26
N LEU A 49 11.47 17.98 -17.80
CA LEU A 49 10.92 19.26 -18.28
C LEU A 49 9.89 19.03 -19.41
N LYS A 50 10.12 18.08 -20.31
CA LYS A 50 9.24 17.80 -21.45
C LYS A 50 7.97 17.02 -21.11
N PHE A 51 7.99 16.13 -20.11
CA PHE A 51 6.89 15.19 -19.85
C PHE A 51 6.22 15.32 -18.48
N CYS A 52 6.94 15.81 -17.47
CA CYS A 52 6.41 15.99 -16.11
C CYS A 52 5.83 17.39 -15.89
N VAL A 53 6.44 18.44 -16.44
CA VAL A 53 5.92 19.81 -16.38
C VAL A 53 4.92 20.02 -17.51
N ARG A 54 3.73 20.52 -17.19
CA ARG A 54 2.65 20.74 -18.16
C ARG A 54 1.89 22.04 -17.88
N ASP A 55 1.55 22.78 -18.93
CA ASP A 55 0.88 24.08 -18.79
C ASP A 55 -0.60 23.93 -18.41
N GLU A 56 -1.27 22.86 -18.84
CA GLU A 56 -2.65 22.54 -18.47
C GLU A 56 -2.80 22.06 -17.01
N PHE A 57 -1.68 21.74 -16.33
CA PHE A 57 -1.67 21.36 -14.92
C PHE A 57 -0.64 22.19 -14.12
N PRO A 58 -0.96 23.42 -13.71
CA PRO A 58 -0.02 24.33 -13.02
C PRO A 58 0.66 23.74 -11.77
N ILE A 59 -0.01 22.82 -11.06
CA ILE A 59 0.57 22.10 -9.91
C ILE A 59 1.84 21.31 -10.25
N THR A 60 1.98 20.83 -11.49
CA THR A 60 3.17 20.09 -11.95
C THR A 60 4.44 20.94 -11.96
N LYS A 61 4.31 22.27 -12.07
CA LYS A 61 5.44 23.22 -12.03
C LYS A 61 6.14 23.26 -10.67
N ASN A 62 5.52 22.69 -9.63
CA ASN A 62 6.12 22.55 -8.30
C ASN A 62 6.92 21.23 -8.15
N MET A 63 6.78 20.28 -9.07
CA MET A 63 7.40 18.94 -8.98
C MET A 63 8.85 18.90 -9.47
N ILE A 64 9.18 19.75 -10.45
CA ILE A 64 10.46 19.82 -11.15
C ILE A 64 10.95 21.26 -11.10
N HIS A 65 12.22 21.48 -10.78
CA HIS A 65 12.84 22.81 -10.80
C HIS A 65 13.14 23.26 -12.24
N PRO A 66 13.35 24.57 -12.50
CA PRO A 66 13.61 25.08 -13.86
C PRO A 66 14.86 24.50 -14.56
N ASP A 67 15.79 23.90 -13.83
CA ASP A 67 16.97 23.19 -14.34
C ASP A 67 16.69 21.70 -14.68
N GLY A 68 15.44 21.24 -14.51
CA GLY A 68 15.01 19.86 -14.68
C GLY A 68 15.36 18.91 -13.54
N THR A 69 15.89 19.41 -12.41
CA THR A 69 16.08 18.59 -11.20
C THR A 69 14.76 18.33 -10.49
N LEU A 70 14.69 17.24 -9.72
CA LEU A 70 13.47 16.80 -9.02
C LEU A 70 13.33 17.56 -7.70
N ASN A 71 12.20 18.22 -7.46
CA ASN A 71 11.93 18.87 -6.17
C ASN A 71 11.65 17.81 -5.09
N GLN A 72 12.68 17.40 -4.36
CA GLN A 72 12.57 16.37 -3.32
C GLN A 72 11.62 16.74 -2.17
N ASP A 73 11.47 18.03 -1.87
CA ASP A 73 10.53 18.51 -0.83
C ASP A 73 9.06 18.47 -1.29
N TYR A 74 8.77 18.36 -2.59
CA TYR A 74 7.41 18.09 -3.10
C TYR A 74 6.91 16.67 -2.77
N PHE A 75 7.81 15.68 -2.82
CA PHE A 75 7.47 14.26 -2.60
C PHE A 75 7.61 13.81 -1.14
N ARG A 76 8.06 14.70 -0.26
CA ARG A 76 8.12 14.45 1.19
C ARG A 76 6.76 14.75 1.82
N PRO A 77 6.29 13.95 2.81
CA PRO A 77 5.15 14.33 3.63
C PRO A 77 5.34 15.74 4.23
N PRO A 78 4.29 16.57 4.32
CA PRO A 78 4.39 17.92 4.86
C PRO A 78 5.08 17.95 6.23
N LYS A 79 5.92 18.97 6.49
CA LYS A 79 6.65 19.11 7.75
C LYS A 79 5.65 19.28 8.90
N GLY A 80 5.50 18.25 9.74
CA GLY A 80 4.49 18.17 10.80
C GLY A 80 3.32 17.21 10.51
N ALA A 81 3.24 16.61 9.32
CA ALA A 81 2.33 15.50 9.05
C ALA A 81 2.70 14.31 9.96
N LYS A 82 1.85 14.04 10.95
CA LYS A 82 1.96 12.84 11.78
C LYS A 82 1.77 11.64 10.86
N ALA A 83 2.79 10.80 10.71
CA ALA A 83 2.62 9.50 10.08
C ALA A 83 1.57 8.73 10.91
N GLU A 84 0.44 8.40 10.30
CA GLU A 84 -0.57 7.58 10.97
C GLU A 84 0.08 6.26 11.39
N ALA A 85 -0.05 5.92 12.68
CA ALA A 85 0.61 4.75 13.25
C ALA A 85 0.06 3.49 12.56
N ALA A 86 0.85 2.92 11.64
CA ALA A 86 0.41 1.89 10.70
C ALA A 86 -0.37 0.79 11.41
N ARG A 87 -1.69 0.75 11.16
CA ARG A 87 -2.64 -0.04 11.94
C ARG A 87 -2.27 -1.53 11.86
N LYS A 88 -1.82 -2.09 12.97
CA LYS A 88 -1.44 -3.50 13.07
C LYS A 88 -2.71 -4.35 13.14
N TRP A 89 -2.66 -5.50 12.47
CA TRP A 89 -3.69 -6.53 12.60
C TRP A 89 -3.26 -7.47 13.73
N THR A 90 -4.07 -7.59 14.78
CA THR A 90 -3.81 -8.43 15.94
C THR A 90 -4.85 -9.55 16.05
N GLU A 91 -4.75 -10.37 17.10
CA GLU A 91 -5.71 -11.44 17.35
C GLU A 91 -7.11 -10.91 17.65
N LYS A 92 -7.23 -9.70 18.22
CA LYS A 92 -8.53 -9.07 18.48
C LYS A 92 -9.30 -8.77 17.19
N GLU A 93 -8.62 -8.25 16.17
CA GLU A 93 -9.24 -8.04 14.86
C GLU A 93 -9.55 -9.36 14.14
N ARG A 94 -8.75 -10.43 14.37
CA ARG A 94 -9.05 -11.78 13.88
C ARG A 94 -10.32 -12.34 14.51
N GLU A 95 -10.44 -12.32 15.83
CA GLU A 95 -11.66 -12.74 16.54
C GLU A 95 -12.91 -11.97 16.10
N LEU A 96 -12.79 -10.65 15.93
CA LEU A 96 -13.90 -9.79 15.50
C LEU A 96 -14.32 -10.08 14.06
N LEU A 97 -13.37 -10.38 13.16
CA LEU A 97 -13.69 -10.82 11.80
C LEU A 97 -14.36 -12.20 11.78
N ILE A 98 -13.94 -13.13 12.63
CA ILE A 98 -14.58 -14.44 12.78
C ILE A 98 -16.03 -14.27 13.24
N LYS A 99 -16.28 -13.51 14.32
CA LYS A 99 -17.62 -13.20 14.84
C LYS A 99 -18.50 -12.48 13.80
N GLY A 100 -17.90 -11.59 13.01
CA GLY A 100 -18.57 -10.91 11.90
C GLY A 100 -18.97 -11.87 10.76
N ILE A 101 -18.10 -12.80 10.37
CA ILE A 101 -18.40 -13.84 9.36
C ILE A 101 -19.46 -14.81 9.89
N GLU A 102 -19.41 -15.19 11.16
CA GLU A 102 -20.41 -16.05 11.81
C GLU A 102 -21.80 -15.38 11.81
N LYS A 103 -21.88 -14.07 12.09
CA LYS A 103 -23.13 -13.30 12.07
C LYS A 103 -23.65 -13.00 10.66
N HIS A 104 -22.83 -12.39 9.81
CA HIS A 104 -23.25 -11.81 8.52
C HIS A 104 -22.95 -12.71 7.31
N GLY A 105 -21.84 -13.44 7.35
CA GLY A 105 -21.38 -14.34 6.28
C GLY A 105 -20.32 -13.74 5.35
N ILE A 106 -19.54 -14.60 4.70
CA ILE A 106 -18.51 -14.17 3.74
C ILE A 106 -19.15 -13.43 2.56
N GLY A 107 -18.60 -12.25 2.24
CA GLY A 107 -19.13 -11.33 1.24
C GLY A 107 -19.73 -10.06 1.85
N HIS A 108 -20.33 -10.16 3.05
CA HIS A 108 -20.94 -9.05 3.79
C HIS A 108 -19.90 -8.21 4.56
N PHE A 109 -18.80 -7.87 3.88
CA PHE A 109 -17.64 -7.21 4.49
C PHE A 109 -17.88 -5.74 4.84
N ARG A 110 -18.93 -5.11 4.31
CA ARG A 110 -19.33 -3.75 4.69
C ARG A 110 -20.01 -3.77 6.05
N GLU A 111 -20.93 -4.70 6.23
CA GLU A 111 -21.72 -4.93 7.43
C GLU A 111 -20.82 -5.37 8.60
N ILE A 112 -19.84 -6.24 8.31
CA ILE A 112 -18.79 -6.62 9.28
C ILE A 112 -17.89 -5.43 9.66
N SER A 113 -17.55 -4.56 8.69
CA SER A 113 -16.83 -3.32 8.97
C SER A 113 -17.65 -2.40 9.87
N GLU A 114 -18.89 -2.08 9.48
CA GLU A 114 -19.76 -1.13 10.19
C GLU A 114 -20.08 -1.57 11.64
N GLU A 115 -20.22 -2.88 11.91
CA GLU A 115 -20.52 -3.40 13.26
C GLU A 115 -19.28 -3.75 14.10
N PHE A 116 -18.32 -4.51 13.54
CA PHE A 116 -17.24 -5.12 14.33
C PHE A 116 -15.88 -4.45 14.15
N LEU A 117 -15.61 -3.90 12.96
CA LEU A 117 -14.28 -3.44 12.57
C LEU A 117 -14.30 -2.09 11.81
N PRO A 118 -14.90 -1.02 12.37
CA PRO A 118 -15.14 0.25 11.65
C PRO A 118 -13.86 1.03 11.29
N SER A 119 -12.70 0.53 11.71
CA SER A 119 -11.36 1.01 11.35
C SER A 119 -10.74 0.31 10.13
N TRP A 120 -11.41 -0.67 9.52
CA TRP A 120 -10.89 -1.48 8.41
C TRP A 120 -11.88 -1.45 7.23
N SER A 121 -11.40 -1.24 6.01
CA SER A 121 -12.31 -1.25 4.86
C SER A 121 -12.82 -2.67 4.58
N GLY A 122 -14.01 -2.79 3.99
CA GLY A 122 -14.52 -4.09 3.54
C GLY A 122 -13.58 -4.83 2.57
N ASN A 123 -12.71 -4.10 1.85
CA ASN A 123 -11.66 -4.71 1.03
C ASN A 123 -10.50 -5.28 1.86
N ASP A 124 -10.08 -4.60 2.93
CA ASP A 124 -9.11 -5.15 3.87
C ASP A 124 -9.66 -6.43 4.49
N LEU A 125 -10.91 -6.38 5.00
CA LEU A 125 -11.58 -7.53 5.62
C LEU A 125 -11.73 -8.71 4.65
N ARG A 126 -12.02 -8.45 3.37
CA ARG A 126 -11.99 -9.46 2.30
C ARG A 126 -10.61 -10.12 2.18
N ILE A 127 -9.52 -9.34 2.17
CA ILE A 127 -8.14 -9.87 2.08
C ILE A 127 -7.75 -10.65 3.35
N LYS A 128 -8.26 -10.27 4.51
CA LYS A 128 -8.08 -11.02 5.77
C LYS A 128 -8.86 -12.33 5.75
N ALA A 129 -10.11 -12.31 5.29
CA ALA A 129 -10.95 -13.51 5.13
C ALA A 129 -10.35 -14.51 4.13
N MET A 130 -9.73 -14.05 3.03
CA MET A 130 -8.98 -14.93 2.12
C MET A 130 -7.89 -15.73 2.85
N ARG A 131 -7.18 -15.11 3.80
CA ARG A 131 -6.14 -15.77 4.60
C ARG A 131 -6.71 -16.67 5.69
N LEU A 132 -7.87 -16.33 6.28
CA LEU A 132 -8.56 -17.19 7.25
C LEU A 132 -9.12 -18.46 6.61
N MET A 133 -9.68 -18.36 5.40
CA MET A 133 -10.22 -19.51 4.65
C MET A 133 -9.15 -20.27 3.85
N GLY A 134 -7.91 -19.75 3.81
CA GLY A 134 -6.81 -20.34 3.04
C GLY A 134 -7.05 -20.29 1.52
N ARG A 135 -7.76 -19.28 1.00
CA ARG A 135 -8.18 -19.25 -0.41
C ARG A 135 -8.41 -17.84 -0.95
N GLN A 136 -7.87 -17.57 -2.14
CA GLN A 136 -7.97 -16.25 -2.78
C GLN A 136 -9.38 -15.97 -3.34
N ASN A 137 -10.01 -16.94 -4.01
CA ASN A 137 -11.35 -16.78 -4.57
C ASN A 137 -12.45 -17.23 -3.59
N LEU A 138 -13.05 -16.27 -2.90
CA LEU A 138 -14.14 -16.48 -1.93
C LEU A 138 -15.55 -16.60 -2.52
N GLN A 139 -15.75 -16.56 -3.84
CA GLN A 139 -17.10 -16.52 -4.43
C GLN A 139 -17.98 -17.73 -4.06
N LEU A 140 -17.40 -18.93 -3.90
CA LEU A 140 -18.14 -20.12 -3.48
C LEU A 140 -18.60 -20.09 -2.00
N TYR A 141 -18.06 -19.16 -1.21
CA TYR A 141 -18.43 -18.91 0.17
C TYR A 141 -19.36 -17.68 0.32
N LYS A 142 -19.93 -17.14 -0.78
CA LYS A 142 -20.85 -15.99 -0.70
C LYS A 142 -22.07 -16.34 0.17
N GLY A 143 -22.26 -15.59 1.25
CA GLY A 143 -23.30 -15.83 2.26
C GLY A 143 -23.01 -16.99 3.23
N TRP A 144 -21.89 -17.69 3.09
CA TRP A 144 -21.50 -18.78 3.99
C TRP A 144 -21.14 -18.23 5.38
N LYS A 145 -21.62 -18.93 6.42
CA LYS A 145 -21.38 -18.66 7.83
C LYS A 145 -20.81 -19.91 8.49
N GLY A 146 -19.89 -19.72 9.43
CA GLY A 146 -19.26 -20.77 10.20
C GLY A 146 -18.46 -20.16 11.34
N ASN A 147 -18.14 -20.96 12.35
CA ASN A 147 -17.32 -20.54 13.48
C ASN A 147 -15.81 -20.73 13.19
N GLU A 148 -14.94 -20.49 14.18
CA GLU A 148 -13.49 -20.68 14.03
C GLU A 148 -13.08 -22.10 13.62
N GLN A 149 -13.75 -23.14 14.13
CA GLN A 149 -13.45 -24.54 13.81
C GLN A 149 -13.81 -24.85 12.35
N ASP A 150 -14.92 -24.31 11.86
CA ASP A 150 -15.30 -24.40 10.45
C ASP A 150 -14.28 -23.72 9.54
N MET A 151 -13.85 -22.50 9.89
CA MET A 151 -12.84 -21.78 9.10
C MET A 151 -11.49 -22.52 9.11
N ALA A 152 -11.08 -23.09 10.25
CA ALA A 152 -9.86 -23.90 10.34
C ALA A 152 -9.95 -25.19 9.49
N ARG A 153 -11.11 -25.86 9.48
CA ARG A 153 -11.40 -27.02 8.63
C ARG A 153 -11.31 -26.65 7.14
N GLU A 154 -11.92 -25.53 6.73
CA GLU A 154 -11.85 -25.03 5.36
C GLU A 154 -10.42 -24.58 4.95
N PHE A 155 -9.67 -23.97 5.86
CA PHE A 155 -8.28 -23.59 5.65
C PHE A 155 -7.41 -24.81 5.33
N GLU A 156 -7.49 -25.87 6.16
CA GLU A 156 -6.68 -27.08 5.96
C GLU A 156 -7.11 -27.87 4.71
N LEU A 157 -8.40 -27.87 4.35
CA LEU A 157 -8.88 -28.46 3.09
C LEU A 157 -8.36 -27.70 1.86
N ASN A 158 -8.53 -26.37 1.80
CA ASN A 158 -8.00 -25.56 0.71
C ASN A 158 -6.46 -25.64 0.62
N LYS A 159 -5.77 -25.78 1.76
CA LYS A 159 -4.33 -26.02 1.87
C LYS A 159 -3.91 -27.39 1.35
N ALA A 160 -4.66 -28.46 1.64
CA ALA A 160 -4.41 -29.79 1.10
C ALA A 160 -4.51 -29.80 -0.44
N ILE A 161 -5.54 -29.17 -1.02
CA ILE A 161 -5.65 -28.99 -2.48
C ILE A 161 -4.46 -28.19 -3.02
N GLY A 162 -4.12 -27.07 -2.38
CA GLY A 162 -3.04 -26.18 -2.84
C GLY A 162 -1.65 -26.82 -2.78
N LEU A 163 -1.41 -27.72 -1.83
CA LEU A 163 -0.18 -28.49 -1.74
C LEU A 163 -0.17 -29.65 -2.75
N LYS A 164 -1.32 -30.32 -2.99
CA LYS A 164 -1.46 -31.41 -3.97
C LYS A 164 -1.16 -30.96 -5.40
N TYR A 165 -1.55 -29.74 -5.79
CA TYR A 165 -1.39 -29.21 -7.16
C TYR A 165 -0.38 -28.05 -7.27
N GLY A 166 0.41 -27.76 -6.23
CA GLY A 166 1.43 -26.70 -6.26
C GLY A 166 0.89 -25.25 -6.34
N THR A 167 -0.41 -25.05 -6.10
CA THR A 167 -1.09 -23.75 -6.17
C THR A 167 -1.22 -23.01 -4.84
N TRP A 168 -0.69 -23.55 -3.74
CA TRP A 168 -0.61 -22.86 -2.44
C TRP A 168 0.40 -21.71 -2.50
N LYS A 169 -0.10 -20.47 -2.62
CA LYS A 169 0.71 -19.25 -2.79
C LYS A 169 0.34 -18.22 -1.73
N ALA A 170 1.35 -17.66 -1.05
CA ALA A 170 1.21 -16.64 0.00
C ALA A 170 0.22 -16.99 1.15
N GLY A 171 0.04 -18.27 1.46
CA GLY A 171 -0.91 -18.74 2.48
C GLY A 171 -2.36 -18.88 1.98
N THR A 172 -2.56 -18.98 0.67
CA THR A 172 -3.87 -19.17 0.04
C THR A 172 -3.83 -20.12 -1.15
N LEU A 173 -4.90 -20.86 -1.36
CA LEU A 173 -5.20 -21.56 -2.60
C LEU A 173 -5.51 -20.57 -3.72
N VAL A 174 -4.80 -20.72 -4.83
CA VAL A 174 -4.97 -19.99 -6.10
C VAL A 174 -5.45 -21.00 -7.17
N ALA A 175 -6.06 -20.52 -8.25
CA ALA A 175 -6.39 -21.37 -9.41
C ALA A 175 -5.12 -21.88 -10.12
N ASP A 176 -5.27 -22.99 -10.82
CA ASP A 176 -4.35 -23.50 -11.85
C ASP A 176 -4.94 -23.27 -13.26
N ASP A 177 -4.08 -23.26 -14.27
CA ASP A 177 -4.48 -23.09 -15.67
C ASP A 177 -5.08 -24.40 -16.25
N ASP A 178 -4.76 -25.57 -15.67
CA ASP A 178 -5.26 -26.90 -16.07
C ASP A 178 -6.65 -27.26 -15.48
N GLY A 179 -7.17 -26.43 -14.57
CA GLY A 179 -8.48 -26.61 -13.91
C GLY A 179 -8.60 -27.79 -12.93
N LEU A 180 -7.48 -28.39 -12.50
CA LEU A 180 -7.42 -29.45 -11.50
C LEU A 180 -7.84 -28.97 -10.11
N VAL A 181 -7.50 -27.72 -9.76
CA VAL A 181 -7.96 -27.08 -8.52
C VAL A 181 -9.47 -26.89 -8.55
N ALA A 182 -10.03 -26.45 -9.69
CA ALA A 182 -11.46 -26.26 -9.85
C ALA A 182 -12.24 -27.58 -9.66
N LYS A 183 -11.78 -28.67 -10.30
CA LYS A 183 -12.37 -30.02 -10.13
C LYS A 183 -12.29 -30.52 -8.70
N ALA A 184 -11.13 -30.40 -8.04
CA ALA A 184 -10.98 -30.84 -6.65
C ALA A 184 -11.85 -30.04 -5.67
N ILE A 185 -12.10 -28.75 -5.95
CA ILE A 185 -13.04 -27.92 -5.20
C ILE A 185 -14.49 -28.36 -5.43
N GLU A 186 -14.85 -28.77 -6.66
CA GLU A 186 -16.18 -29.29 -6.99
C GLU A 186 -16.43 -30.67 -6.34
N GLU A 187 -15.43 -31.55 -6.33
CA GLU A 187 -15.44 -32.83 -5.59
C GLU A 187 -15.61 -32.60 -4.07
N GLN A 188 -14.93 -31.59 -3.50
CA GLN A 188 -15.07 -31.21 -2.09
C GLN A 188 -16.42 -30.55 -1.78
N TRP A 189 -17.00 -29.79 -2.73
CA TRP A 189 -18.19 -28.96 -2.52
C TRP A 189 -19.19 -29.05 -3.69
N PRO A 190 -19.84 -30.22 -3.90
CA PRO A 190 -20.62 -30.50 -5.11
C PRO A 190 -21.91 -29.67 -5.28
N ASN A 191 -22.27 -28.84 -4.29
CA ASN A 191 -23.41 -27.90 -4.37
C ASN A 191 -23.00 -26.43 -4.59
N ALA A 192 -21.70 -26.10 -4.65
CA ALA A 192 -21.24 -24.70 -4.66
C ALA A 192 -21.76 -23.90 -5.87
N GLY A 193 -21.86 -24.53 -7.05
CA GLY A 193 -22.35 -23.89 -8.27
C GLY A 193 -23.85 -23.54 -8.24
N LYS A 194 -24.68 -24.31 -7.52
CA LYS A 194 -26.15 -24.12 -7.50
C LYS A 194 -26.57 -22.84 -6.78
N VAL A 195 -25.82 -22.39 -5.78
CA VAL A 195 -26.12 -21.17 -5.02
C VAL A 195 -25.99 -19.91 -5.89
N ILE A 196 -25.13 -19.94 -6.92
CA ILE A 196 -24.95 -18.83 -7.87
C ILE A 196 -26.10 -18.80 -8.89
N ALA A 197 -26.50 -19.97 -9.44
CA ALA A 197 -27.56 -20.07 -10.44
C ALA A 197 -28.96 -19.68 -9.89
N ALA A 198 -29.22 -19.91 -8.61
CA ALA A 198 -30.48 -19.54 -7.95
C ALA A 198 -30.63 -18.02 -7.68
N GLY A 199 -29.59 -17.21 -7.97
CA GLY A 199 -29.58 -15.77 -7.74
C GLY A 199 -29.50 -14.91 -9.01
N SER A 200 -29.78 -15.50 -10.18
CA SER A 200 -29.66 -14.83 -11.48
C SER A 200 -30.90 -14.97 -12.38
N SER A 201 -32.09 -15.01 -11.77
CA SER A 201 -33.38 -14.98 -12.47
C SER A 201 -34.06 -13.62 -12.30
N GLU A 202 -34.14 -12.87 -13.41
CA GLU A 202 -35.29 -12.02 -13.78
C GLU A 202 -35.85 -11.05 -12.72
N GLU A 203 -35.17 -9.91 -12.51
CA GLU A 203 -35.88 -8.67 -12.14
C GLU A 203 -35.15 -7.43 -12.69
N ASN A 204 -35.32 -7.17 -14.00
CA ASN A 204 -34.82 -5.97 -14.65
C ASN A 204 -35.71 -5.56 -15.83
N SER A 205 -36.92 -5.11 -15.51
CA SER A 205 -37.91 -4.60 -16.46
C SER A 205 -38.59 -3.34 -15.91
N SER A 206 -38.84 -2.36 -16.78
CA SER A 206 -39.71 -1.20 -16.53
C SER A 206 -39.46 -0.40 -15.24
N VAL A 207 -38.33 0.31 -15.16
CA VAL A 207 -38.36 1.64 -14.54
C VAL A 207 -39.05 2.58 -15.53
N SER A 208 -40.35 2.78 -15.34
CA SER A 208 -41.10 3.79 -16.09
C SER A 208 -40.99 5.13 -15.35
N THR A 209 -40.18 6.05 -15.86
CA THR A 209 -40.12 7.42 -15.34
C THR A 209 -41.40 8.17 -15.71
N PRO A 210 -42.15 8.74 -14.75
CA PRO A 210 -43.21 9.69 -15.07
C PRO A 210 -42.61 10.89 -15.82
N ILE A 211 -43.26 11.30 -16.90
CA ILE A 211 -43.02 12.59 -17.52
C ILE A 211 -43.81 13.61 -16.71
N ASN A 212 -43.12 14.63 -16.19
CA ASN A 212 -43.77 15.86 -15.73
C ASN A 212 -43.95 16.77 -16.94
N ASP A 213 -45.12 16.67 -17.57
CA ASP A 213 -45.75 17.84 -18.18
C ASP A 213 -46.41 18.67 -17.06
N GLU A 214 -46.83 19.90 -17.35
CA GLU A 214 -47.17 20.98 -16.38
C GLU A 214 -45.89 21.55 -15.69
N ASP A 215 -45.46 22.80 -15.89
CA ASP A 215 -46.09 23.95 -16.58
C ASP A 215 -45.15 24.65 -17.59
N VAL A 216 -45.73 25.05 -18.72
CA VAL A 216 -45.20 26.09 -19.62
C VAL A 216 -46.31 27.10 -19.88
N GLU A 217 -46.43 28.09 -18.99
CA GLU A 217 -47.15 29.33 -19.30
C GLU A 217 -46.16 30.39 -19.80
N MET A 218 -46.49 31.01 -20.93
CA MET A 218 -45.78 32.15 -21.49
C MET A 218 -46.65 33.39 -21.35
N GLU A 219 -46.14 34.44 -20.69
CA GLU A 219 -46.38 35.85 -21.03
C GLU A 219 -45.31 36.76 -20.40
#